data_AF-X1RTH1-F1
#
_entry.id   AF-X1RTH1-F1
#
_cell.length_a   1.000
_cell.length_b   1.000
_cell.length_c   1.000
_cell.angle_alpha   90.00
_cell.angle_beta   90.00
_cell.angle_gamma   90.00
#
_symmetry.space_group_name_H-M   'P 1'
#
loop_
_entity.id
_entity.type
_entity.pdbx_description
1 polymer ?
#
loop_
_entity_poly.entity_id
_entity_poly.type
_entity_poly.pdbx_seq_one_letter_code
_entity_poly.pdbx_strand_id
1 'polypeptide(L)'
;MKEVYPKNTETPVSIPEWVTNYHKDFMLKERTKCFKTCSKCGGTKLISKFSLDRRNPDGRTNICKACRVLEAEKYYYKNKDRILKQSKKYRDTNGKDRSEYFKHYQ
;
A
#
# COMPACT_ATOMS: atom_id res chain seq x y z
N MET A 1 -35.67 27.38 30.40
CA MET A 1 -35.35 28.50 29.49
C MET A 1 -34.32 27.99 28.50
N LYS A 2 -34.64 27.89 27.21
CA LYS A 2 -33.69 27.48 26.16
C LYS A 2 -33.17 28.76 25.52
N GLU A 3 -31.87 29.02 25.66
CA GLU A 3 -31.22 30.15 24.99
C GLU A 3 -31.28 29.94 23.47
N VAL A 4 -31.98 30.84 22.79
CA VAL A 4 -32.04 30.88 21.33
C VAL A 4 -30.90 31.78 20.88
N TYR A 5 -29.83 31.18 20.35
CA TYR A 5 -28.74 31.96 19.75
C TYR A 5 -29.24 32.71 18.51
N PRO A 6 -28.83 33.97 18.32
CA PRO A 6 -29.31 34.79 17.21
C PRO A 6 -28.79 34.24 15.88
N LYS A 7 -29.68 34.17 14.88
CA LYS A 7 -29.33 33.83 13.50
C LYS A 7 -28.50 34.97 12.93
N ASN A 8 -27.22 34.70 12.75
CA ASN A 8 -26.25 35.51 12.01
C ASN A 8 -26.76 35.77 10.58
N THR A 9 -27.20 37.01 10.37
CA THR A 9 -27.45 37.62 9.06
C THR A 9 -26.13 38.06 8.48
N GLU A 10 -25.51 37.23 7.65
CA GLU A 10 -24.28 37.61 6.94
C GLU A 10 -24.52 37.52 5.43
N THR A 11 -24.43 38.68 4.79
CA THR A 11 -24.22 38.88 3.35
C THR A 11 -23.23 37.88 2.78
N PRO A 12 -23.37 37.43 1.51
CA PRO A 12 -22.41 36.50 0.90
C PRO A 12 -21.08 37.24 0.70
N VAL A 13 -20.21 37.17 1.69
CA VAL A 13 -18.85 37.69 1.60
C VAL A 13 -18.14 36.86 0.53
N SER A 14 -17.78 37.50 -0.58
CA SER A 14 -16.98 36.86 -1.63
C SER A 14 -15.66 36.41 -1.03
N ILE A 15 -15.50 35.10 -0.87
CA ILE A 15 -14.31 34.47 -0.31
C ILE A 15 -13.10 34.93 -1.15
N PRO A 16 -12.07 35.56 -0.54
CA PRO A 16 -10.89 35.99 -1.27
C PRO A 16 -10.22 34.84 -2.04
N GLU A 17 -9.71 35.12 -3.23
CA GLU A 17 -9.18 34.09 -4.14
C GLU A 17 -8.08 33.22 -3.49
N TRP A 18 -7.23 33.81 -2.66
CA TRP A 18 -6.18 33.09 -1.91
C TRP A 18 -6.72 32.06 -0.90
N VAL A 19 -7.94 32.25 -0.39
CA VAL A 19 -8.64 31.30 0.50
C VAL A 19 -9.20 30.12 -0.31
N THR A 20 -9.63 30.35 -1.55
CA THR A 20 -10.11 29.27 -2.44
C THR A 20 -8.97 28.39 -2.95
N ASN A 21 -7.74 28.92 -3.02
CA ASN A 21 -6.55 28.18 -3.43
C ASN A 21 -6.17 27.09 -2.40
N TYR A 22 -6.36 27.35 -1.10
CA TYR A 22 -6.12 26.38 -0.03
C TYR A 22 -7.01 25.13 -0.14
N HIS A 23 -8.29 25.31 -0.45
CA HIS A 23 -9.21 24.18 -0.58
C HIS A 23 -8.84 23.28 -1.77
N LYS A 24 -8.38 23.89 -2.87
CA LYS A 24 -7.92 23.17 -4.07
C LYS A 24 -6.63 22.39 -3.80
N ASP A 25 -5.67 23.01 -3.12
CA ASP A 25 -4.39 22.40 -2.75
C ASP A 25 -4.56 21.27 -1.72
N PHE A 26 -5.43 21.47 -0.73
CA PHE A 26 -5.79 20.45 0.26
C PHE A 26 -6.45 19.23 -0.39
N MET A 27 -7.42 19.45 -1.29
CA MET A 27 -8.08 18.35 -2.02
C MET A 27 -7.12 17.60 -2.95
N LEU A 28 -6.12 18.28 -3.52
CA LEU A 28 -5.04 17.63 -4.28
C LEU A 28 -4.15 16.75 -3.39
N LYS A 29 -3.86 17.20 -2.17
CA LYS A 29 -3.04 16.50 -1.18
C LYS A 29 -3.73 15.28 -0.57
N GLU A 30 -5.06 15.32 -0.41
CA GLU A 30 -5.83 14.14 0.00
C GLU A 30 -5.99 13.12 -1.14
N ARG A 31 -6.11 13.57 -2.40
CA ARG A 31 -6.12 12.67 -3.56
C ARG A 31 -4.82 11.87 -3.71
N THR A 32 -3.65 12.47 -3.45
CA THR A 32 -2.36 11.78 -3.50
C THR A 32 -2.15 10.78 -2.36
N LYS A 33 -2.93 10.87 -1.27
CA LYS A 33 -2.98 9.87 -0.20
C LYS A 33 -3.66 8.58 -0.64
N CYS A 34 -4.64 8.68 -1.55
CA CYS A 34 -5.42 7.54 -2.04
C CYS A 34 -4.81 6.87 -3.26
N PHE A 35 -4.08 7.60 -4.10
CA PHE A 35 -3.53 7.10 -5.37
C PHE A 35 -2.02 7.27 -5.47
N LYS A 36 -1.36 6.26 -6.04
CA LYS A 36 0.09 6.23 -6.27
C LYS A 36 0.39 5.67 -7.65
N THR A 37 1.41 6.24 -8.29
CA THR A 37 1.90 5.78 -9.61
C THR A 37 2.92 4.66 -9.43
N CYS A 38 2.73 3.56 -10.16
CA CYS A 38 3.67 2.45 -10.16
C CYS A 38 4.92 2.80 -10.96
N SER A 39 6.11 2.70 -10.37
CA SER A 39 7.38 2.96 -11.07
C SER A 39 7.69 1.95 -12.18
N LYS A 40 7.05 0.77 -12.17
CA LYS A 40 7.32 -0.31 -13.14
C LYS A 40 6.38 -0.30 -14.34
N CYS A 41 5.10 0.00 -14.15
CA CYS A 41 4.11 0.01 -15.24
C CYS A 41 3.55 1.39 -15.55
N GLY A 42 3.97 2.45 -14.84
CA GLY A 42 3.53 3.83 -15.06
C GLY A 42 2.07 4.14 -14.68
N GLY A 43 1.23 3.13 -14.44
CA GLY A 43 -0.19 3.37 -14.16
C GLY A 43 -0.47 3.82 -12.72
N THR A 44 -1.28 4.88 -12.59
CA THR A 44 -1.85 5.37 -11.32
C THR A 44 -2.86 4.39 -10.74
N LYS A 45 -2.69 3.98 -9.49
CA LYS A 45 -3.50 2.97 -8.81
C LYS A 45 -3.79 3.38 -7.38
N LEU A 46 -4.82 2.79 -6.77
CA LEU A 46 -5.07 2.97 -5.34
C LEU A 46 -3.86 2.54 -4.51
N ILE A 47 -3.57 3.26 -3.43
CA ILE A 47 -2.46 2.99 -2.50
C ILE A 47 -2.55 1.58 -1.88
N SER A 48 -3.76 1.02 -1.77
CA SER A 48 -4.02 -0.36 -1.33
C SER A 48 -3.46 -1.44 -2.27
N LYS A 49 -3.21 -1.09 -3.54
CA LYS A 49 -2.56 -1.94 -4.55
C LYS A 49 -1.04 -1.95 -4.41
N PHE A 50 -0.49 -1.25 -3.42
CA PHE A 50 0.93 -1.26 -3.07
C PHE A 50 1.10 -1.93 -1.69
N SER A 51 2.19 -2.68 -1.53
CA SER A 51 2.48 -3.37 -0.27
C SER A 51 3.03 -2.38 0.76
N LEU A 52 2.92 -2.72 2.05
CA LEU A 52 3.52 -1.92 3.11
C LEU A 52 5.05 -2.04 3.06
N ASP A 53 5.73 -0.91 3.19
CA ASP A 53 7.20 -0.84 3.30
C ASP A 53 7.57 0.37 4.16
N ARG A 54 7.94 0.11 5.42
CA ARG A 54 8.26 1.14 6.42
C ARG A 54 9.50 1.96 6.09
N ARG A 55 10.29 1.53 5.11
CA ARG A 55 11.50 2.25 4.65
C ARG A 55 11.15 3.44 3.75
N ASN A 56 9.96 3.45 3.15
CA ASN A 56 9.54 4.55 2.29
C ASN A 56 8.79 5.63 3.11
N PRO A 57 8.94 6.92 2.78
CA PRO A 57 8.27 8.01 3.50
C PRO A 57 6.75 7.90 3.57
N ASP A 58 6.13 7.29 2.56
CA ASP A 58 4.68 7.04 2.49
C ASP A 58 4.25 5.67 3.06
N GLY A 59 5.20 4.89 3.58
CA GLY A 59 4.98 3.57 4.16
C GLY A 59 4.57 2.49 3.15
N ARG A 60 4.74 2.73 1.84
CA ARG A 60 4.26 1.84 0.77
C ARG A 60 5.34 1.60 -0.28
N THR A 61 5.27 0.48 -0.98
CA THR A 61 6.18 0.20 -2.09
C THR A 61 5.92 1.14 -3.28
N ASN A 62 6.96 1.45 -4.06
CA ASN A 62 6.82 2.19 -5.33
C ASN A 62 6.29 1.32 -6.50
N ILE A 63 6.39 0.00 -6.38
CA ILE A 63 5.90 -0.97 -7.36
C ILE A 63 4.57 -1.56 -6.88
N CYS A 64 3.58 -1.65 -7.79
CA CYS A 64 2.28 -2.23 -7.46
C CYS A 64 2.35 -3.76 -7.31
N LYS A 65 1.42 -4.34 -6.56
CA LYS A 65 1.33 -5.78 -6.30
C LYS A 65 1.30 -6.62 -7.59
N ALA A 66 0.57 -6.17 -8.62
CA ALA A 66 0.50 -6.87 -9.90
C ALA A 66 1.88 -6.99 -10.58
N CYS A 67 2.65 -5.90 -10.63
CA CYS A 67 4.01 -5.93 -11.17
C CYS A 67 4.94 -6.83 -10.35
N ARG A 68 4.79 -6.86 -9.02
CA ARG A 68 5.56 -7.77 -8.16
C ARG A 68 5.23 -9.24 -8.39
N VAL A 69 3.95 -9.57 -8.59
CA VAL A 69 3.51 -10.95 -8.90
C VAL A 69 4.14 -11.41 -10.22
N LEU A 70 4.02 -10.60 -11.28
CA LEU A 70 4.63 -10.92 -12.58
C LEU A 70 6.15 -11.11 -12.48
N GLU A 71 6.84 -10.29 -11.69
CA GLU A 71 8.28 -10.43 -11.45
C GLU A 71 8.63 -11.69 -10.66
N ALA A 72 7.85 -12.01 -9.63
CA ALA A 72 8.01 -13.23 -8.86
C ALA A 72 7.78 -14.49 -9.72
N GLU A 73 6.77 -14.49 -10.58
CA GLU A 73 6.50 -15.56 -11.54
C GLU A 73 7.66 -15.72 -12.53
N LYS A 74 8.12 -14.63 -13.15
CA LYS A 74 9.28 -14.64 -14.05
C LYS A 74 10.51 -15.22 -13.36
N TYR A 75 10.78 -14.81 -12.12
CA TYR A 75 11.87 -15.34 -11.33
C TYR A 75 11.70 -16.85 -11.07
N TYR A 76 10.50 -17.28 -10.66
CA TYR A 76 10.20 -18.67 -10.39
C TYR A 76 10.44 -19.55 -11.62
N TYR A 77 9.86 -19.21 -12.78
CA TYR A 77 10.03 -20.01 -13.99
C TYR A 77 11.47 -20.02 -14.49
N LYS A 78 12.19 -18.88 -14.40
CA LYS A 78 13.61 -18.82 -14.76
C LYS A 78 14.50 -19.70 -13.87
N ASN A 79 14.14 -19.89 -12.60
CA ASN A 79 14.95 -20.59 -11.62
C ASN A 79 14.30 -21.89 -11.10
N LYS A 80 13.28 -22.41 -11.81
CA LYS A 80 12.38 -23.46 -11.31
C LYS A 80 13.15 -24.68 -10.83
N ASP A 81 14.06 -25.19 -11.66
CA ASP A 81 14.83 -26.39 -11.34
C ASP A 81 15.71 -26.21 -10.09
N ARG A 82 16.36 -25.06 -9.97
CA ARG A 82 17.18 -24.73 -8.80
C ARG A 82 16.33 -24.66 -7.54
N ILE A 83 15.19 -23.98 -7.60
CA ILE A 83 14.26 -23.84 -6.47
C ILE A 83 13.74 -25.22 -6.04
N LEU A 84 13.35 -26.07 -6.99
CA LEU A 84 12.85 -27.42 -6.70
C LEU A 84 13.93 -28.33 -6.11
N LYS A 85 15.16 -28.30 -6.66
CA LYS A 85 16.30 -29.06 -6.11
C LYS A 85 16.63 -28.62 -4.69
N GLN A 86 16.68 -27.31 -4.43
CA GLN A 86 16.95 -26.77 -3.10
C GLN A 86 15.83 -27.12 -2.11
N SER A 87 14.57 -27.00 -2.53
CA SER A 87 13.41 -27.37 -1.72
C SER A 87 13.44 -28.86 -1.36
N LYS A 88 13.77 -29.74 -2.33
CA LYS A 88 13.95 -31.17 -2.07
C LYS A 88 15.04 -31.41 -1.03
N LYS A 89 16.24 -30.84 -1.22
CA LYS A 89 17.36 -30.96 -0.28
C LYS A 89 16.95 -30.54 1.13
N TYR A 90 16.26 -29.41 1.28
CA TYR A 90 15.80 -28.92 2.59
C TYR A 90 14.81 -29.88 3.27
N ARG A 91 13.86 -30.45 2.50
CA ARG A 91 12.91 -31.46 3.03
C ARG A 91 13.64 -32.71 3.51
N ASP A 92 14.59 -33.20 2.72
CA ASP A 92 15.31 -34.44 3.01
C ASP A 92 16.21 -34.28 4.25
N THR A 93 16.81 -33.10 4.46
CA THR A 93 17.71 -32.85 5.60
C THR A 93 17.02 -32.42 6.89
N ASN A 94 15.89 -31.68 6.83
CA ASN A 94 15.24 -31.09 8.02
C ASN A 94 13.86 -31.69 8.32
N GLY A 95 13.51 -32.84 7.71
CA GLY A 95 12.19 -33.45 7.86
C GLY A 95 11.83 -33.85 9.30
N LYS A 96 12.82 -34.24 10.12
CA LYS A 96 12.63 -34.60 11.54
C LYS A 96 12.31 -33.37 12.40
N ASP A 97 13.09 -32.29 12.26
CA ASP A 97 12.93 -31.05 13.03
C ASP A 97 11.56 -30.39 12.84
N ARG A 98 11.01 -30.48 11.63
CA ARG A 98 9.65 -29.95 11.34
C ARG A 98 8.55 -30.74 12.05
N SER A 99 8.69 -32.07 12.12
CA SER A 99 7.73 -32.93 12.81
C SER A 99 7.76 -32.68 14.32
N GLU A 100 8.95 -32.47 14.88
CA GLU A 100 9.16 -32.16 16.29
C GLU A 100 8.63 -30.77 16.66
N TYR A 101 8.93 -29.73 15.87
CA TYR A 101 8.35 -28.39 16.04
C TYR A 101 6.81 -28.43 16.11
N PHE A 102 6.15 -29.19 15.25
CA PHE A 102 4.69 -29.25 15.20
C PHE A 102 4.06 -29.92 16.45
N LYS A 103 4.78 -30.86 17.09
CA LYS A 103 4.31 -31.49 18.34
C LYS A 103 4.22 -30.51 19.50
N HIS A 104 5.00 -29.43 19.49
CA HIS A 104 4.98 -28.41 20.55
C HIS A 104 3.81 -27.42 20.45
N TYR A 105 3.03 -27.45 19.37
CA TYR A 105 1.84 -26.62 19.17
C TYR A 105 0.54 -27.44 19.11
N GLN A 106 0.60 -28.73 19.42
CA GLN A 106 -0.55 -29.62 19.60
C GLN A 106 -0.90 -29.72 21.08
#